data_AF-A0A1Y3SVW9-F1
#
_entry.id   AF-A0A1Y3SVW9-F1
#
_cell.length_a   1.000
_cell.length_b   1.000
_cell.length_c   1.000
_cell.angle_alpha   90.00
_cell.angle_beta   90.00
_cell.angle_gamma   90.00
#
_symmetry.space_group_name_H-M   'P 1'
#
loop_
_entity.id
_entity.type
_entity.pdbx_description
1 polymer ?
#
loop_
_entity_poly.entity_id
_entity_poly.type
_entity_poly.pdbx_seq_one_letter_code
_entity_poly.pdbx_strand_id
1 'polypeptide(L)' 'MYNGISIKSSGINQNPEQIFTFCARLHYSKGCDILLNAFKIFLEMKESYKNFKLYIMGEGEERDNLQNIIKKI' A
#
# COMPACT_ATOMS: atom_id res chain seq x y z
N MET A 1 -17.72 5.26 -8.73
CA MET A 1 -17.12 5.11 -10.08
C MET A 1 -15.62 5.27 -9.93
N TYR A 2 -14.82 4.30 -10.38
CA TYR A 2 -13.36 4.34 -10.32
C TYR A 2 -12.84 4.74 -11.71
N ASN A 3 -12.32 5.96 -11.86
CA ASN A 3 -11.80 6.49 -13.13
C ASN A 3 -10.29 6.21 -13.24
N GLY A 4 -9.93 4.95 -13.45
CA GLY A 4 -8.54 4.56 -13.69
C GLY A 4 -8.19 4.61 -15.17
N ILE A 5 -7.14 5.36 -15.55
CA ILE A 5 -6.52 5.26 -16.88
C ILE A 5 -5.53 4.09 -16.84
N SER A 6 -5.76 3.03 -17.62
CA SER A 6 -4.78 1.94 -17.78
C SER A 6 -3.84 2.24 -18.95
N ILE A 7 -2.56 2.41 -18.69
CA ILE A 7 -1.53 2.52 -19.74
C ILE A 7 -0.93 1.12 -19.94
N LYS A 8 -1.21 0.48 -21.08
CA LYS A 8 -0.53 -0.77 -21.47
C LYS A 8 0.73 -0.42 -22.27
N SER A 9 1.90 -0.49 -21.65
CA SER A 9 3.18 -0.42 -22.37
C SER A 9 3.67 -1.84 -22.70
N SER A 10 4.01 -2.09 -23.96
CA SER A 10 4.38 -3.39 -24.53
C SER A 10 5.79 -3.88 -24.17
N GLY A 11 6.49 -3.21 -23.24
CA GLY A 11 7.82 -3.59 -22.75
C GLY A 11 7.89 -3.86 -21.24
N ILE A 12 6.76 -3.88 -20.52
CA ILE A 12 6.76 -4.09 -19.08
C ILE A 12 6.84 -5.59 -18.78
N ASN A 13 7.86 -5.97 -18.01
CA ASN A 13 8.07 -7.32 -17.51
C ASN A 13 6.76 -7.83 -16.88
N GLN A 14 6.14 -8.85 -17.49
CA GLN A 14 4.80 -9.30 -17.12
C GLN A 14 4.76 -10.10 -15.82
N ASN A 15 5.86 -10.21 -15.09
CA ASN A 15 5.83 -10.82 -13.76
C ASN A 15 5.22 -9.79 -12.80
N PRO A 16 3.90 -9.82 -12.55
CA PRO A 16 3.23 -8.73 -11.90
C PRO A 16 3.47 -8.94 -10.42
N GLU A 17 4.50 -8.29 -9.87
CA GLU A 17 4.56 -8.15 -8.42
C GLU A 17 3.22 -7.58 -7.96
N GLN A 18 2.58 -8.26 -7.01
CA GLN A 18 1.25 -7.91 -6.55
C GLN A 18 1.37 -6.75 -5.56
N ILE A 19 1.53 -5.55 -6.10
CA ILE A 19 1.83 -4.33 -5.34
C ILE A 19 0.58 -3.44 -5.25
N PHE A 20 0.19 -3.11 -4.02
CA PHE A 20 -0.65 -1.95 -3.76
C PHE A 20 0.24 -0.73 -3.56
N THR A 21 -0.15 0.39 -4.15
CA THR A 21 0.57 1.67 -3.97
C THR A 21 -0.38 2.71 -3.42
N PHE A 22 0.04 3.36 -2.34
CA PHE A 22 -0.58 4.54 -1.77
C PHE A 22 0.37 5.72 -1.95
N CYS A 23 -0.08 6.79 -2.60
CA CYS A 23 0.71 7.98 -2.86
C CYS A 23 -0.06 9.23 -2.43
N ALA A 24 0.35 9.85 -1.33
CA ALA A 24 -0.24 11.08 -0.80
C ALA A 24 0.68 11.70 0.27
N ARG A 25 0.43 12.96 0.66
CA ARG A 25 1.04 13.51 1.89
C ARG A 25 0.66 12.64 3.08
N LEU A 26 1.62 12.36 3.97
CA LEU A 26 1.42 11.58 5.19
C LEU A 26 0.83 12.48 6.28
N HIS A 27 -0.48 12.64 6.22
CA HIS A 27 -1.27 13.44 7.15
C HIS A 27 -2.44 12.59 7.62
N TYR A 28 -2.77 12.65 8.91
CA TYR A 28 -3.75 11.78 9.57
C TYR A 28 -5.10 11.67 8.84
N SER A 29 -5.56 12.76 8.23
CA SER A 29 -6.82 12.78 7.46
C SER A 29 -6.82 11.89 6.20
N LYS A 30 -5.67 11.32 5.81
CA LYS A 30 -5.55 10.38 4.70
C LYS A 30 -5.74 8.92 5.10
N GLY A 31 -5.80 8.62 6.40
CA GLY A 31 -6.13 7.29 6.93
C GLY A 31 -5.13 6.21 6.53
N CYS A 32 -3.83 6.55 6.48
CA CYS A 32 -2.79 5.61 6.08
C CYS A 32 -2.59 4.50 7.14
N ASP A 33 -2.81 4.84 8.41
CA ASP A 33 -2.91 3.92 9.54
C ASP A 33 -3.99 2.85 9.35
N ILE A 34 -5.18 3.25 8.88
CA ILE A 34 -6.29 2.35 8.57
C ILE A 34 -5.89 1.40 7.43
N LEU A 35 -5.25 1.93 6.39
CA LEU A 35 -4.74 1.14 5.27
C LEU A 35 -3.72 0.08 5.71
N LEU A 36 -2.77 0.44 6.60
CA LEU A 36 -1.80 -0.50 7.16
C LEU A 36 -2.48 -1.66 7.91
N ASN A 37 -3.46 -1.34 8.77
CA ASN A 37 -4.20 -2.35 9.51
C ASN A 37 -5.03 -3.27 8.58
N ALA A 38 -5.69 -2.70 7.58
CA ALA A 38 -6.42 -3.46 6.59
C ALA A 38 -5.50 -4.38 5.78
N PHE A 39 -4.30 -3.91 5.43
CA PHE A 39 -3.31 -4.71 4.71
C PHE A 39 -2.78 -5.87 5.55
N LYS A 40 -2.54 -5.66 6.86
CA LYS A 40 -2.19 -6.76 7.78
C LYS A 40 -3.24 -7.87 7.76
N ILE A 41 -4.51 -7.50 7.97
CA ILE A 41 -5.63 -8.46 7.95
C ILE A 41 -5.68 -9.18 6.59
N PHE A 42 -5.51 -8.44 5.49
CA PHE A 42 -5.48 -9.02 4.14
C PHE A 42 -4.40 -10.09 3.99
N LEU A 43 -3.17 -9.86 4.47
CA LEU A 43 -2.08 -10.85 4.41
C LEU A 43 -2.39 -12.13 5.22
N GLU A 44 -3.16 -12.01 6.29
CA GLU A 44 -3.56 -13.14 7.15
C GLU A 44 -4.69 -14.00 6.51
N MET A 45 -5.43 -13.46 5.54
CA MET A 45 -6.59 -14.17 4.96
C MET A 45 -6.20 -15.43 4.16
N LYS A 46 -5.06 -15.41 3.45
CA LYS A 46 -4.60 -16.54 2.62
C LYS A 46 -3.08 -16.56 2.51
N GLU A 47 -2.49 -17.76 2.52
CA GLU A 47 -1.04 -17.92 2.36
C GLU A 47 -0.53 -17.32 1.05
N SER A 48 -1.31 -17.45 -0.02
CA SER A 48 -1.01 -16.87 -1.33
C SER A 48 -1.05 -15.35 -1.37
N TYR A 49 -1.40 -14.66 -0.28
CA TYR A 49 -1.39 -13.19 -0.20
C TYR A 49 -0.13 -12.64 0.45
N LYS A 50 0.69 -13.47 1.11
CA LYS A 50 1.95 -13.03 1.76
C LYS A 50 2.99 -12.47 0.79
N ASN A 51 2.86 -12.75 -0.50
CA ASN A 51 3.71 -12.19 -1.55
C ASN A 51 3.28 -10.78 -2.00
N PHE A 52 2.12 -10.28 -1.56
CA PHE A 52 1.71 -8.92 -1.86
C PHE A 52 2.57 -7.92 -1.09
N LYS A 53 2.80 -6.76 -1.70
CA LYS A 53 3.52 -5.65 -1.08
C LYS A 53 2.63 -4.42 -1.04
N LEU A 54 2.80 -3.60 -0.01
CA LEU A 54 2.18 -2.27 0.07
C LEU A 54 3.29 -1.22 0.09
N TYR A 55 3.30 -0.35 -0.91
CA TYR A 55 4.19 0.80 -0.99
C TYR A 55 3.44 2.06 -0.58
N ILE A 56 3.97 2.75 0.44
CA ILE A 56 3.47 4.03 0.93
C ILE A 56 4.49 5.09 0.52
N MET A 57 4.09 5.98 -0.37
CA MET A 57 4.93 7.06 -0.91
C MET A 57 4.38 8.42 -0.51
N GLY A 58 5.26 9.26 0.02
CA GLY A 58 4.94 10.62 0.42
C GLY A 58 5.64 11.00 1.71
N GLU A 59 5.43 12.26 2.11
CA GLU A 59 6.04 12.86 3.28
C GLU A 59 4.96 13.60 4.09
N GLY A 60 5.18 13.75 5.40
CA GLY A 60 4.30 14.51 6.27
C GLY A 60 4.41 14.12 7.74
N GLU A 61 3.67 14.84 8.57
CA GLU A 61 3.68 14.74 10.04
C GLU A 61 3.31 13.35 10.58
N GLU A 62 2.56 12.56 9.83
CA GLU A 62 2.14 11.23 10.28
C GLU A 62 3.26 10.17 10.14
N ARG A 63 4.37 10.49 9.47
CA ARG A 63 5.43 9.52 9.14
C ARG A 63 5.91 8.71 10.34
N ASP A 64 6.21 9.37 11.45
CA ASP A 64 6.75 8.71 12.65
C ASP A 64 5.73 7.77 13.29
N ASN A 65 4.45 8.16 13.29
CA ASN A 65 3.37 7.31 13.77
C ASN A 65 3.23 6.04 12.91
N LEU A 66 3.23 6.19 11.59
CA LEU A 66 3.14 5.05 10.66
C LEU A 66 4.33 4.09 10.82
N GLN A 67 5.55 4.61 11.01
CA GLN A 67 6.73 3.78 11.28
C GLN A 67 6.59 2.99 12.59
N ASN A 68 6.00 3.58 13.63
CA ASN A 68 5.76 2.90 14.90
C ASN A 68 4.68 1.82 14.78
N ILE A 69 3.66 2.02 13.92
CA ILE A 69 2.66 1.00 13.61
C ILE A 69 3.31 -0.18 12.88
N ILE A 70 4.10 0.09 11.85
CA ILE A 70 4.78 -0.95 11.04
C ILE A 70 5.66 -1.86 11.91
N LYS A 71 6.37 -1.32 12.91
CA LYS A 71 7.19 -2.12 13.84
C LYS A 71 6.40 -3.12 14.69
N LYS A 72 5.07 -2.97 14.78
CA LYS A 72 4.17 -3.84 15.54
C LYS A 72 3.42 -4.84 14.65
N ILE A 73 3.61 -4.77 13.33
CA ILE A 73 3.05 -5.70 12.34
C ILE A 73 4.07 -6.80 12.10
#